data_AF-A0A7S2ICN4-F1
#
_entry.id   AF-A0A7S2ICN4-F1
#
_cell.length_a   1.000
_cell.length_b   1.000
_cell.length_c   1.000
_cell.angle_alpha   90.00
_cell.angle_beta   90.00
_cell.angle_gamma   90.00
#
_symmetry.space_group_name_H-M   'P 1'
#
loop_
_entity.id
_entity.type
_entity.pdbx_description
1 polymer ?
#
loop_
_entity_poly.entity_id
_entity_poly.type
_entity_poly.pdbx_seq_one_letter_code
_entity_poly.pdbx_strand_id
1 'polypeptide(L)'
;KVLREVPLGDSEVLSVAFSRDFKLVAAGDDDHWLRIVDVASGEVLRSVLHGDSVQCVAFSHDSKCVATGAFDRKVRIVEAASGKVLREVLHGDGVQSVAFSHDSKILASGAIDAKLRIVEVVSGKVLREVQHAELVVA
;
A
#
# COMPACT_ATOMS: atom_id res chain seq x y z
N LYS A 1 -10.63 -16.23 -21.22
CA LYS A 1 -9.60 -17.27 -20.93
C LYS A 1 -8.68 -16.69 -19.86
N VAL A 2 -8.50 -17.40 -18.74
CA VAL A 2 -7.47 -17.03 -17.73
C VAL A 2 -6.10 -17.22 -18.38
N LEU A 3 -5.24 -16.19 -18.33
CA LEU A 3 -3.91 -16.25 -18.92
C LEU A 3 -2.92 -16.97 -18.00
N ARG A 4 -3.02 -16.74 -16.68
CA ARG A 4 -2.14 -17.27 -15.65
C ARG A 4 -2.81 -17.15 -14.28
N GLU A 5 -2.52 -18.10 -13.40
CA GLU A 5 -2.79 -18.03 -11.97
C GLU A 5 -1.46 -17.96 -11.22
N VAL A 6 -1.38 -17.11 -10.21
CA VAL A 6 -0.20 -16.98 -9.35
C VAL A 6 -0.65 -17.33 -7.92
N PRO A 7 -0.35 -18.54 -7.43
CA PRO A 7 -0.69 -18.91 -6.06
C PRO A 7 0.21 -18.13 -5.10
N LEU A 8 -0.42 -17.33 -4.23
CA LEU A 8 0.27 -16.53 -3.21
C LEU A 8 0.16 -17.16 -1.81
N GLY A 9 -0.74 -18.13 -1.63
CA GLY A 9 -1.06 -18.80 -0.37
C GLY A 9 -2.53 -19.20 -0.36
N ASP A 10 -3.00 -19.70 0.78
CA ASP A 10 -4.42 -20.07 0.99
C ASP A 10 -5.27 -18.92 1.56
N SER A 11 -4.74 -17.69 1.50
CA SER A 11 -5.33 -16.48 2.09
C SER A 11 -6.01 -15.60 1.05
N GLU A 12 -6.98 -14.80 1.49
CA GLU A 12 -7.71 -13.89 0.63
C GLU A 12 -6.81 -12.73 0.17
N VAL A 13 -6.73 -12.52 -1.15
CA VAL A 13 -6.07 -11.35 -1.72
C VAL A 13 -7.04 -10.18 -1.66
N LEU A 14 -6.76 -9.23 -0.78
CA LEU A 14 -7.65 -8.10 -0.48
C LEU A 14 -7.43 -6.91 -1.41
N SER A 15 -6.20 -6.75 -1.93
CA SER A 15 -5.86 -5.62 -2.79
C SER A 15 -4.77 -5.96 -3.78
N VAL A 16 -4.85 -5.41 -4.99
CA VAL A 16 -3.84 -5.57 -6.05
C VAL A 16 -3.57 -4.25 -6.77
N ALA A 17 -2.33 -4.04 -7.21
CA ALA A 17 -1.95 -2.90 -8.05
C ALA A 17 -0.87 -3.28 -9.06
N PHE A 18 -0.98 -2.80 -10.29
CA PHE A 18 0.09 -2.87 -11.29
C PHE A 18 1.10 -1.74 -11.09
N SER A 19 2.37 -2.04 -11.34
CA SER A 19 3.37 -1.00 -11.60
C SER A 19 3.04 -0.28 -12.92
N ARG A 20 3.46 0.99 -13.07
CA ARG A 20 3.14 1.78 -14.27
C ARG A 20 3.81 1.29 -15.54
N ASP A 21 4.92 0.58 -15.40
CA ASP A 21 5.62 -0.10 -16.50
C ASP A 21 5.11 -1.54 -16.75
N PHE A 22 4.08 -1.97 -16.03
CA PHE A 22 3.39 -3.26 -16.16
C PHE A 22 4.28 -4.51 -15.94
N LYS A 23 5.45 -4.34 -15.34
CA LYS A 23 6.37 -5.45 -15.04
C LYS A 23 6.04 -6.14 -13.73
N LEU A 24 5.47 -5.41 -12.78
CA LEU A 24 5.21 -5.91 -11.44
C LEU A 24 3.72 -5.79 -11.08
N VAL A 25 3.27 -6.72 -10.24
CA VAL A 25 2.02 -6.62 -9.49
C VAL A 25 2.34 -6.67 -8.01
N ALA A 26 1.71 -5.81 -7.23
CA ALA A 26 1.72 -5.85 -5.78
C ALA A 26 0.37 -6.41 -5.33
N ALA A 27 0.39 -7.32 -4.36
CA ALA A 27 -0.79 -7.91 -3.77
C ALA A 27 -0.69 -7.88 -2.24
N GLY A 28 -1.70 -7.34 -1.58
CA GLY A 28 -1.87 -7.43 -0.13
C GLY A 28 -2.90 -8.48 0.22
N ASP A 29 -2.65 -9.28 1.26
CA ASP A 29 -3.54 -10.35 1.70
C ASP A 29 -3.93 -10.28 3.18
N ASP A 30 -4.84 -11.17 3.56
CA ASP A 30 -5.34 -11.34 4.92
C ASP A 30 -4.35 -12.07 5.84
N ASP A 31 -3.33 -12.74 5.30
CA ASP A 31 -2.21 -13.33 6.05
C ASP A 31 -1.08 -12.32 6.33
N HIS A 32 -1.38 -11.02 6.20
CA HIS A 32 -0.53 -9.88 6.53
C HIS A 32 0.65 -9.66 5.58
N TRP A 33 0.68 -10.30 4.41
CA TRP A 33 1.75 -10.18 3.44
C TRP A 33 1.41 -9.19 2.33
N LEU A 34 2.34 -8.26 2.09
CA LEU A 34 2.53 -7.70 0.75
C LEU A 34 3.41 -8.65 -0.04
N ARG A 35 2.98 -9.04 -1.25
CA ARG A 35 3.81 -9.74 -2.24
C ARG A 35 3.98 -8.90 -3.48
N ILE A 36 5.21 -8.80 -3.99
CA ILE A 36 5.54 -8.18 -5.27
C ILE A 36 5.92 -9.29 -6.24
N VAL A 37 5.18 -9.38 -7.34
CA VAL A 37 5.20 -10.49 -8.30
C VAL A 37 5.66 -9.96 -9.65
N ASP A 38 6.53 -10.70 -10.32
CA ASP A 38 6.85 -10.45 -11.73
C ASP A 38 5.70 -10.90 -12.64
N VAL A 39 5.23 -10.00 -13.50
CA VAL A 39 4.07 -10.27 -14.38
C VAL A 39 4.39 -11.34 -15.43
N ALA A 40 5.63 -11.38 -15.93
CA ALA A 40 6.00 -12.28 -17.00
C ALA A 40 6.20 -13.72 -16.50
N SER A 41 6.94 -13.90 -15.40
CA SER A 41 7.24 -15.20 -14.82
C SER A 41 6.17 -15.70 -13.86
N GLY A 42 5.41 -14.79 -13.23
CA GLY A 42 4.47 -15.10 -12.15
C GLY A 42 5.16 -15.42 -10.82
N GLU A 43 6.46 -15.15 -10.70
CA GLU A 43 7.21 -15.44 -9.47
C GLU A 43 7.05 -14.32 -8.44
N VAL A 44 6.91 -14.71 -7.17
CA VAL A 44 6.98 -13.77 -6.05
C VAL A 44 8.44 -13.33 -5.89
N LEU A 45 8.71 -12.08 -6.26
CA LEU A 45 10.04 -11.50 -6.13
C LEU A 45 10.32 -11.08 -4.68
N ARG A 46 9.34 -10.44 -4.03
CA ARG A 46 9.51 -9.88 -2.68
C ARG A 46 8.27 -10.13 -1.83
N SER A 47 8.48 -10.27 -0.53
CA SER A 47 7.42 -10.35 0.46
C SER A 47 7.72 -9.44 1.64
N VAL A 48 6.73 -8.70 2.15
CA VAL A 48 6.87 -7.81 3.30
C VAL A 48 5.73 -8.09 4.27
N LEU A 49 6.09 -8.42 5.52
CA LEU A 49 5.15 -8.82 6.56
C LEU A 49 4.64 -7.63 7.38
N HIS A 50 3.32 -7.42 7.41
CA HIS A 50 2.60 -6.55 8.34
C HIS A 50 2.23 -7.28 9.64
N GLY A 51 1.80 -6.51 10.63
CA GLY A 51 1.28 -7.07 11.87
C GLY A 51 -0.17 -7.56 11.78
N ASP A 52 -0.85 -7.26 10.68
CA ASP A 52 -2.27 -7.51 10.44
C ASP A 52 -2.56 -7.42 8.92
N SER A 53 -3.79 -7.71 8.49
CA SER A 53 -4.22 -7.79 7.08
C SER A 53 -3.88 -6.54 6.27
N VAL A 54 -3.36 -6.74 5.06
CA VAL A 54 -2.97 -5.67 4.14
C VAL A 54 -4.15 -5.28 3.25
N GLN A 55 -4.91 -4.28 3.69
CA GLN A 55 -6.17 -3.86 3.09
C GLN A 55 -6.04 -3.10 1.77
N CYS A 56 -4.93 -2.37 1.57
CA CYS A 56 -4.76 -1.57 0.37
C CYS A 56 -3.30 -1.52 -0.08
N VAL A 57 -3.10 -1.55 -1.41
CA VAL A 57 -1.79 -1.41 -2.05
C VAL A 57 -1.86 -0.43 -3.21
N ALA A 58 -0.79 0.34 -3.44
CA ALA A 58 -0.65 1.22 -4.59
C ALA A 58 0.81 1.31 -5.04
N PHE A 59 1.06 1.33 -6.36
CA PHE A 59 2.37 1.69 -6.90
C PHE A 59 2.52 3.19 -7.06
N SER A 60 3.74 3.69 -6.84
CA SER A 60 4.12 5.03 -7.26
C SER A 60 4.15 5.12 -8.78
N HIS A 61 3.93 6.33 -9.31
CA HIS A 61 3.82 6.56 -10.76
C HIS A 61 5.14 6.30 -11.52
N ASP A 62 6.27 6.35 -10.84
CA ASP A 62 7.60 6.00 -11.35
C ASP A 62 7.97 4.52 -11.12
N SER A 63 7.04 3.68 -10.65
CA SER A 63 7.21 2.25 -10.34
C SER A 63 8.25 1.91 -9.27
N LYS A 64 8.86 2.89 -8.59
CA LYS A 64 9.96 2.63 -7.64
C LYS A 64 9.48 2.24 -6.25
N CYS A 65 8.30 2.67 -5.86
CA CYS A 65 7.76 2.43 -4.52
C CYS A 65 6.39 1.75 -4.59
N VAL A 66 6.11 0.95 -3.57
CA VAL A 66 4.77 0.45 -3.24
C VAL A 66 4.36 1.05 -1.91
N ALA A 67 3.17 1.62 -1.84
CA ALA A 67 2.53 1.98 -0.58
C ALA A 67 1.56 0.87 -0.19
N THR A 68 1.56 0.52 1.08
CA THR A 68 0.58 -0.40 1.67
C THR A 68 -0.07 0.24 2.88
N GLY A 69 -1.34 -0.08 3.11
CA GLY A 69 -2.05 0.21 4.35
C GLY A 69 -2.65 -1.08 4.91
N ALA A 70 -2.53 -1.26 6.22
CA ALA A 70 -2.95 -2.46 6.92
C ALA A 70 -3.72 -2.15 8.22
N PHE A 71 -4.33 -3.19 8.79
CA PHE A 71 -5.02 -3.11 10.09
C PHE A 71 -4.10 -3.00 11.30
N ASP A 72 -2.79 -3.20 11.12
CA ASP A 72 -1.77 -2.86 12.10
C ASP A 72 -1.57 -1.34 12.28
N ARG A 73 -2.41 -0.55 11.59
CA ARG A 73 -2.47 0.92 11.57
C ARG A 73 -1.29 1.55 10.85
N LYS A 74 -0.46 0.76 10.17
CA LYS A 74 0.72 1.25 9.47
C LYS A 74 0.42 1.44 8.00
N VAL A 75 0.84 2.60 7.51
CA VAL A 75 1.20 2.78 6.11
C VAL A 75 2.68 2.45 5.98
N ARG A 76 3.05 1.61 5.01
CA ARG A 76 4.46 1.42 4.63
C ARG A 76 4.72 1.90 3.23
N ILE A 77 5.87 2.53 3.04
CA ILE A 77 6.44 2.83 1.73
C ILE A 77 7.60 1.86 1.53
N VAL A 78 7.48 0.99 0.55
CA VAL A 78 8.40 -0.11 0.27
C VAL A 78 9.10 0.15 -1.06
N GLU A 79 10.42 -0.01 -1.12
CA GLU A 79 11.15 0.00 -2.39
C GLU A 79 10.83 -1.26 -3.19
N ALA A 80 10.28 -1.08 -4.40
CA ALA A 80 9.78 -2.21 -5.20
C ALA A 80 10.91 -3.17 -5.61
N ALA A 81 12.11 -2.65 -5.88
CA ALA A 81 13.25 -3.45 -6.33
C ALA A 81 13.81 -4.36 -5.24
N SER A 82 13.84 -3.91 -3.99
CA SER A 82 14.47 -4.64 -2.87
C SER A 82 13.47 -5.24 -1.89
N GLY A 83 12.21 -4.79 -1.87
CA GLY A 83 11.24 -5.12 -0.82
C GLY A 83 11.55 -4.42 0.51
N LYS A 84 12.52 -3.51 0.56
CA LYS A 84 12.88 -2.82 1.81
C LYS A 84 11.82 -1.81 2.19
N VAL A 85 11.37 -1.85 3.44
CA VAL A 85 10.54 -0.79 4.03
C VAL A 85 11.40 0.47 4.16
N LEU A 86 11.08 1.48 3.38
CA LEU A 86 11.75 2.78 3.42
C LEU A 86 11.18 3.64 4.55
N ARG A 87 9.85 3.70 4.66
CA ARG A 87 9.15 4.56 5.64
C ARG A 87 7.96 3.82 6.24
N GLU A 88 7.63 4.16 7.47
CA GLU A 88 6.40 3.78 8.14
C GLU A 88 5.68 5.04 8.64
N VAL A 89 4.36 5.10 8.48
CA VAL A 89 3.49 6.16 9.02
C VAL A 89 2.35 5.52 9.80
N LEU A 90 2.10 5.98 11.02
CA LEU A 90 1.19 5.32 11.96
C LEU A 90 -0.13 6.07 12.15
N HIS A 91 -1.24 5.51 11.67
CA HIS A 91 -2.60 6.02 11.99
C HIS A 91 -3.06 5.57 13.38
N GLY A 92 -4.15 6.16 13.87
CA GLY A 92 -4.78 5.79 15.13
C GLY A 92 -5.53 4.46 15.06
N ASP A 93 -5.98 4.08 13.87
CA ASP A 93 -6.74 2.87 13.57
C ASP A 93 -6.38 2.35 12.15
N GLY A 94 -7.01 1.26 11.72
CA GLY A 94 -6.75 0.54 10.49
C GLY A 94 -6.74 1.41 9.24
N VAL A 95 -5.74 1.22 8.39
CA VAL A 95 -5.60 1.98 7.14
C VAL A 95 -6.41 1.33 6.03
N GLN A 96 -7.29 2.10 5.40
CA GLN A 96 -8.26 1.62 4.40
C GLN A 96 -7.88 2.00 2.97
N SER A 97 -7.11 3.07 2.77
CA SER A 97 -6.74 3.51 1.44
C SER A 97 -5.39 4.21 1.40
N VAL A 98 -4.67 4.01 0.30
CA VAL A 98 -3.41 4.68 -0.02
C VAL A 98 -3.42 5.10 -1.49
N ALA A 99 -2.87 6.27 -1.82
CA ALA A 99 -2.76 6.74 -3.19
C ALA A 99 -1.54 7.65 -3.38
N PHE A 100 -0.72 7.35 -4.39
CA PHE A 100 0.36 8.25 -4.79
C PHE A 100 -0.16 9.38 -5.68
N SER A 101 0.37 10.57 -5.45
CA SER A 101 0.35 11.66 -6.44
C SER A 101 1.03 11.24 -7.74
N HIS A 102 0.69 11.94 -8.84
CA HIS A 102 1.21 11.65 -10.17
C HIS A 102 2.73 11.82 -10.30
N ASP A 103 3.34 12.69 -9.49
CA ASP A 103 4.79 12.91 -9.49
C ASP A 103 5.55 11.99 -8.51
N SER A 104 4.85 11.04 -7.87
CA SER A 104 5.36 10.11 -6.86
C SER A 104 5.90 10.75 -5.57
N LYS A 105 5.82 12.07 -5.38
CA LYS A 105 6.46 12.72 -4.21
C LYS A 105 5.58 12.74 -2.98
N ILE A 106 4.27 12.70 -3.18
CA ILE A 106 3.27 12.74 -2.12
C ILE A 106 2.46 11.44 -2.11
N LEU A 107 2.21 10.93 -0.90
CA LEU A 107 1.30 9.84 -0.62
C LEU A 107 0.12 10.36 0.21
N ALA A 108 -1.10 10.07 -0.20
CA ALA A 108 -2.28 10.22 0.61
C ALA A 108 -2.64 8.87 1.26
N SER A 109 -3.06 8.89 2.52
CA SER A 109 -3.60 7.71 3.21
C SER A 109 -4.82 8.08 4.04
N GLY A 110 -5.80 7.18 4.09
CA GLY A 110 -7.01 7.32 4.91
C GLY A 110 -7.20 6.10 5.79
N ALA A 111 -7.67 6.32 7.02
CA ALA A 111 -7.84 5.28 8.04
C ALA A 111 -9.19 5.38 8.76
N ILE A 112 -9.51 4.33 9.53
CA ILE A 112 -10.74 4.20 10.33
C ILE A 112 -10.83 5.25 11.44
N ASP A 113 -9.69 5.84 11.85
CA ASP A 113 -9.62 6.94 12.82
C ASP A 113 -10.19 8.29 12.29
N ALA A 114 -10.90 8.24 11.16
CA ALA A 114 -11.46 9.36 10.43
C ALA A 114 -10.41 10.39 9.98
N LYS A 115 -9.13 10.00 9.88
CA LYS A 115 -8.05 10.89 9.45
C LYS A 115 -7.54 10.53 8.07
N LEU A 116 -7.31 11.60 7.29
CA LEU A 116 -6.53 11.58 6.07
C LEU A 116 -5.17 12.21 6.34
N ARG A 117 -4.11 11.58 5.87
CA ARG A 117 -2.74 12.08 5.97
C ARG A 117 -2.12 12.25 4.60
N ILE A 118 -1.48 13.41 4.42
CA ILE A 118 -0.63 13.74 3.29
C ILE A 118 0.81 13.59 3.74
N VAL A 119 1.56 12.73 3.08
CA VAL A 119 2.90 12.30 3.47
C VAL A 119 3.87 12.61 2.34
N GLU A 120 5.02 13.19 2.68
CA GLU A 120 6.14 13.29 1.74
C GLU A 120 6.85 11.93 1.67
N VAL A 121 6.91 11.34 0.48
CA VAL A 121 7.39 9.97 0.26
C VAL A 121 8.87 9.81 0.66
N VAL A 122 9.70 10.78 0.28
CA VAL A 122 11.15 10.71 0.51
C VAL A 122 11.48 10.74 2.01
N SER A 123 10.82 11.57 2.80
CA SER A 123 11.11 11.70 4.23
C SER A 123 10.23 10.81 5.12
N GLY A 124 9.06 10.40 4.63
CA GLY A 124 8.01 9.78 5.43
C GLY A 124 7.29 10.77 6.36
N LYS A 125 7.57 12.07 6.25
CA LYS A 125 6.98 13.09 7.11
C LYS A 125 5.52 13.32 6.74
N VAL A 126 4.64 13.33 7.74
CA VAL A 126 3.26 13.80 7.60
C VAL A 126 3.29 15.32 7.43
N LEU A 127 2.94 15.79 6.23
CA LEU A 127 2.86 17.21 5.89
C LEU A 127 1.54 17.83 6.34
N ARG A 128 0.46 17.03 6.30
CA ARG A 128 -0.87 17.47 6.71
C ARG A 128 -1.68 16.30 7.23
N GLU A 129 -2.46 16.56 8.26
CA GLU A 129 -3.50 15.67 8.75
C GLU A 129 -4.84 16.41 8.63
N VAL A 130 -5.86 15.73 8.12
CA VAL A 130 -7.22 16.24 7.99
C VAL A 130 -8.12 15.25 8.68
N GLN A 131 -8.86 15.70 9.69
CA GLN A 131 -9.88 14.90 10.34
C GLN A 131 -11.21 15.14 9.65
N HIS A 132 -11.87 14.06 9.23
CA HIS A 132 -13.26 14.13 8.82
C HIS A 132 -14.11 14.28 10.07
N ALA A 133 -14.51 15.50 10.39
CA ALA A 133 -15.58 15.75 11.36
C ALA A 133 -16.91 15.59 10.63
N GLU A 134 -17.87 14.89 11.25
CA GLU A 134 -19.27 15.05 10.88
C GLU A 134 -19.58 16.55 10.99
N LEU A 135 -20.04 17.15 9.88
CA LEU A 135 -20.71 18.44 9.95
C LEU A 135 -21.94 18.21 10.82
N VAL A 136 -21.85 18.52 12.11
CA VAL A 136 -23.04 18.73 12.93
C VAL A 136 -23.66 20.01 12.37
N VAL A 137 -24.53 19.85 11.37
CA VAL A 137 -25.37 20.95 10.90
C VAL A 137 -26.34 21.20 12.05
N ALA A 138 -26.10 22.28 12.80
CA ALA A 138 -26.98 22.76 13.86
C ALA A 138 -28.29 23.29 13.28
#